data_AF-A0A161TMG0-F1
#
_entry.id   AF-A0A161TMG0-F1
#
_cell.length_a   1.000
_cell.length_b   1.000
_cell.length_c   1.000
_cell.angle_alpha   90.00
_cell.angle_beta   90.00
_cell.angle_gamma   90.00
#
_symmetry.space_group_name_H-M   'P 1'
#
loop_
_entity.id
_entity.type
_entity.pdbx_description
1 polymer ?
#
loop_
_entity_poly.entity_id
_entity_poly.type
_entity_poly.pdbx_seq_one_letter_code
_entity_poly.pdbx_strand_id
1 'polypeptide(L)'
;MESAYEHLRTESEGAGSTKGAITCEQLGRLRIPIPELSEQNVIVSFLDTETAKLDALTAAATRAIELLKERRSALIAAAVTGQIDVRGVAADPSFPAVAEPC
;
A
#
# COMPACT_ATOMS: atom_id res chain seq x y z
N MET A 1 -16.06 -16.47 -13.64
CA MET A 1 -15.72 -15.22 -14.33
C MET A 1 -14.22 -15.20 -14.43
N GLU A 2 -13.70 -15.63 -15.56
CA GLU A 2 -12.27 -15.53 -15.88
C GLU A 2 -11.91 -14.03 -15.84
N SER A 3 -10.95 -13.66 -15.01
CA SER A 3 -10.65 -12.25 -14.74
C SER A 3 -10.27 -11.56 -16.05
N ALA A 4 -11.00 -10.51 -16.43
CA ALA A 4 -10.71 -9.72 -17.63
C ALA A 4 -9.24 -9.20 -17.64
N TYR A 5 -8.60 -9.15 -16.47
CA TYR A 5 -7.19 -8.87 -16.29
C TYR A 5 -6.26 -9.88 -16.98
N GLU A 6 -6.55 -11.18 -16.90
CA GLU A 6 -5.70 -12.23 -17.52
C GLU A 6 -5.79 -12.17 -19.05
N HIS A 7 -6.99 -11.89 -19.57
CA HIS A 7 -7.18 -11.67 -21.00
C HIS A 7 -6.40 -10.43 -21.48
N LEU A 8 -6.49 -9.32 -20.76
CA LEU A 8 -5.76 -8.09 -21.03
C LEU A 8 -4.23 -8.27 -20.99
N ARG A 9 -3.76 -9.04 -20.02
CA ARG A 9 -2.35 -9.37 -19.87
C ARG A 9 -1.84 -10.18 -21.06
N THR A 10 -2.61 -11.19 -21.46
CA THR A 10 -2.29 -12.05 -22.62
C THR A 10 -2.30 -11.25 -23.92
N GLU A 11 -3.26 -10.34 -24.11
CA GLU A 11 -3.30 -9.46 -25.29
C GLU A 11 -2.12 -8.48 -25.33
N SER A 12 -1.68 -7.95 -24.19
CA SER A 12 -0.52 -7.07 -24.12
C SER A 12 0.80 -7.83 -24.40
N GLU A 13 0.89 -9.10 -24.01
CA GLU A 13 2.07 -9.94 -24.21
C GLU A 13 2.14 -10.53 -25.65
N GLY A 14 0.99 -10.76 -26.29
CA GLY A 14 0.89 -11.30 -27.66
C GLY A 14 1.30 -10.35 -28.78
N ALA A 15 1.47 -9.05 -28.51
CA ALA A 15 1.80 -8.04 -29.51
C ALA A 15 3.30 -7.99 -29.92
N GLY A 16 4.15 -8.88 -29.39
CA GLY A 16 5.54 -9.05 -29.85
C GLY A 16 6.48 -7.85 -29.61
N SER A 17 6.08 -6.88 -28.79
CA SER A 17 6.88 -5.71 -28.44
C SER A 17 7.59 -5.90 -27.11
N THR A 18 8.85 -5.48 -27.01
CA THR A 18 9.66 -5.47 -25.77
C THR A 18 9.03 -4.62 -24.65
N LYS A 19 8.00 -3.83 -24.95
CA LYS A 19 7.19 -3.11 -23.97
C LYS A 19 5.78 -3.69 -23.98
N GLY A 20 5.38 -4.33 -22.87
CA GLY A 20 3.99 -4.70 -22.62
C GLY A 20 3.13 -3.45 -22.49
N ALA A 21 2.57 -3.00 -23.61
CA ALA A 21 1.72 -1.83 -23.70
C ALA A 21 0.45 -2.17 -24.45
N ILE A 22 -0.69 -1.74 -23.91
CA ILE A 22 -2.01 -1.87 -24.54
C ILE A 22 -2.16 -0.74 -25.56
N THR A 23 -2.44 -1.07 -26.82
CA THR A 23 -2.70 -0.10 -27.88
C THR A 23 -4.14 0.44 -27.79
N CYS A 24 -4.40 1.61 -28.40
CA CYS A 24 -5.76 2.17 -28.45
C CYS A 24 -6.75 1.22 -29.14
N GLU A 25 -6.29 0.44 -30.12
CA GLU A 25 -7.10 -0.57 -30.81
C GLU A 25 -7.47 -1.72 -29.87
N GLN A 26 -6.53 -2.19 -29.04
CA GLN A 26 -6.78 -3.21 -28.03
C GLN A 26 -7.77 -2.71 -26.97
N LEU A 27 -7.60 -1.48 -26.50
CA LEU A 27 -8.51 -0.86 -25.53
C LEU A 27 -9.95 -0.78 -26.07
N GLY A 28 -10.13 -0.42 -27.35
CA GLY A 28 -11.45 -0.32 -27.97
C GLY A 28 -12.17 -1.66 -28.17
N ARG A 29 -11.46 -2.79 -28.09
CA ARG A 29 -12.04 -4.14 -28.24
C ARG A 29 -12.48 -4.78 -26.92
N LEU A 30 -12.24 -4.11 -25.80
CA LEU A 30 -12.57 -4.64 -24.49
C LEU A 30 -14.07 -4.69 -24.26
N ARG A 31 -14.55 -5.89 -23.94
CA ARG A 31 -15.92 -6.10 -23.50
C ARG A 31 -16.02 -5.81 -22.02
N ILE A 32 -16.65 -4.69 -21.69
CA ILE A 32 -16.91 -4.27 -20.31
C ILE A 32 -18.41 -4.53 -20.04
N PRO A 33 -18.78 -5.17 -18.92
CA PRO A 33 -20.16 -5.24 -18.50
C PRO A 33 -20.65 -3.82 -18.18
N ILE A 34 -21.75 -3.40 -18.80
CA ILE A 34 -22.39 -2.12 -18.54
C ILE A 34 -23.75 -2.43 -17.91
N PRO A 35 -23.83 -2.54 -16.57
CA PRO A 35 -25.10 -2.73 -15.88
C PRO A 35 -25.96 -1.46 -15.93
N GLU A 36 -27.21 -1.52 -15.48
CA GLU A 36 -28.07 -0.33 -15.42
C GLU A 36 -27.52 0.72 -14.46
N LEU A 37 -27.85 2.00 -14.69
CA LEU A 37 -27.34 3.11 -13.87
C LEU A 37 -27.68 2.97 -12.38
N SER A 38 -28.81 2.36 -12.05
CA SER A 38 -29.21 2.07 -10.67
C SER A 38 -28.20 1.14 -9.98
N GLU A 39 -27.83 0.05 -10.63
CA GLU A 39 -26.85 -0.92 -10.15
C GLU A 39 -25.45 -0.31 -10.09
N GLN A 40 -25.05 0.48 -11.10
CA GLN A 40 -23.78 1.20 -11.08
C GLN A 40 -23.66 2.11 -9.85
N ASN A 41 -24.70 2.88 -9.54
CA ASN A 41 -24.70 3.78 -8.39
C ASN A 41 -24.59 3.03 -7.06
N VAL A 42 -25.24 1.87 -6.94
CA VAL A 42 -25.13 1.02 -5.74
C VAL A 42 -23.71 0.47 -5.58
N ILE A 43 -23.11 -0.01 -6.67
CA ILE A 43 -21.73 -0.52 -6.66
C ILE A 43 -20.75 0.60 -6.29
N VAL A 44 -20.88 1.78 -6.89
CA VAL A 44 -20.02 2.94 -6.60
C VAL A 44 -20.16 3.37 -5.15
N SER A 45 -21.40 3.53 -4.66
CA SER A 45 -21.67 3.87 -3.25
C SER A 45 -21.03 2.89 -2.27
N PHE A 46 -21.12 1.59 -2.56
CA PHE A 46 -20.51 0.56 -1.74
C PHE A 46 -18.98 0.69 -1.76
N LEU A 47 -18.38 0.80 -2.95
CA LEU A 47 -16.94 0.92 -3.11
C LEU A 47 -16.39 2.17 -2.42
N ASP A 48 -17.03 3.34 -2.60
CA ASP A 48 -16.62 4.60 -1.95
C ASP A 48 -16.63 4.48 -0.43
N THR A 49 -17.61 3.76 0.13
CA THR A 49 -17.69 3.55 1.58
C THR A 49 -16.56 2.66 2.09
N GLU A 50 -16.28 1.56 1.38
CA GLU A 50 -15.22 0.63 1.78
C GLU A 50 -13.82 1.20 1.57
N THR A 51 -13.59 1.92 0.46
CA THR A 51 -12.31 2.59 0.18
C THR A 51 -12.04 3.70 1.18
N ALA A 52 -13.03 4.52 1.54
CA ALA A 52 -12.87 5.55 2.55
C ALA A 52 -12.44 5.00 3.92
N LYS A 53 -12.91 3.81 4.30
CA LYS A 53 -12.46 3.14 5.54
C LYS A 53 -10.99 2.74 5.45
N LEU A 54 -10.56 2.19 4.30
CA LEU A 54 -9.16 1.82 4.07
C LEU A 54 -8.24 3.05 4.06
N ASP A 55 -8.69 4.16 3.47
CA ASP A 55 -7.95 5.42 3.47
C ASP A 55 -7.80 5.98 4.89
N ALA A 56 -8.86 5.94 5.69
CA ALA A 56 -8.81 6.36 7.09
C ALA A 56 -7.82 5.52 7.92
N LEU A 57 -7.83 4.20 7.73
CA LEU A 57 -6.88 3.28 8.38
C LEU A 57 -5.44 3.57 7.95
N THR A 58 -5.22 3.78 6.66
CA THR A 58 -3.90 4.11 6.11
C THR A 58 -3.40 5.44 6.69
N ALA A 59 -4.25 6.46 6.74
CA ALA A 59 -3.90 7.74 7.34
C ALA A 59 -3.56 7.61 8.83
N ALA A 60 -4.32 6.83 9.59
CA ALA A 60 -4.05 6.57 11.00
C ALA A 60 -2.70 5.85 11.22
N ALA A 61 -2.41 4.83 10.41
CA ALA A 61 -1.15 4.10 10.47
C ALA A 61 0.05 4.99 10.14
N THR A 62 -0.04 5.81 9.09
CA THR A 62 1.03 6.76 8.71
C THR A 62 1.30 7.77 9.83
N ARG A 63 0.25 8.34 10.43
CA ARG A 63 0.40 9.25 11.59
C ARG A 63 1.07 8.57 12.78
N ALA A 64 0.69 7.32 13.08
CA ALA A 64 1.32 6.56 14.17
C ALA A 64 2.81 6.35 13.90
N ILE A 65 3.20 6.02 12.66
CA ILE A 65 4.61 5.88 12.26
C ILE A 65 5.37 7.20 12.44
N GLU A 66 4.78 8.33 12.03
CA GLU A 66 5.38 9.65 12.19
C GLU A 66 5.62 9.99 13.66
N LEU A 67 4.62 9.79 14.52
CA LEU A 67 4.74 10.02 15.96
C LEU A 67 5.81 9.11 16.61
N LEU A 68 5.88 7.85 16.19
CA LEU A 68 6.92 6.93 16.66
C LEU A 68 8.33 7.36 16.24
N LYS A 69 8.47 7.89 15.01
CA LYS A 69 9.75 8.45 14.52
C LYS A 69 10.14 9.70 15.30
N GLU A 70 9.20 10.62 15.55
CA GLU A 70 9.44 11.81 16.35
C GLU A 70 9.87 11.44 17.78
N ARG A 71 9.13 10.53 18.43
CA ARG A 71 9.47 10.03 19.77
C ARG A 71 10.86 9.39 19.79
N ARG A 72 11.20 8.56 18.79
CA ARG A 72 12.53 7.95 18.69
C ARG A 72 13.62 9.03 18.62
N SER A 73 13.45 10.04 17.76
CA SER A 73 14.41 11.14 17.61
C SER A 73 14.56 11.94 18.92
N ALA A 74 13.45 12.26 19.58
CA ALA A 74 13.46 12.96 20.88
C ALA A 74 14.15 12.14 21.98
N LEU A 75 13.90 10.83 22.04
CA LEU A 75 14.57 9.93 22.99
C LEU A 75 16.07 9.86 22.75
N ILE A 76 16.52 9.76 21.49
CA ILE A 76 17.94 9.78 21.15
C ILE A 76 18.57 11.12 21.56
N ALA A 77 17.92 12.24 21.25
CA ALA A 77 18.41 13.56 21.63
C ALA A 77 18.51 13.73 23.16
N ALA A 78 17.52 13.25 23.91
CA ALA A 78 17.53 13.30 25.38
C ALA A 78 18.62 12.40 25.98
N ALA A 79 18.89 11.24 25.39
CA ALA A 79 19.99 10.37 25.79
C ALA A 79 21.37 11.00 25.50
N VAL A 80 21.55 11.59 24.31
CA VAL A 80 22.81 12.24 23.91
C VAL A 80 23.10 13.51 24.71
N THR A 81 22.06 14.25 25.09
CA THR A 81 22.17 15.43 25.97
C THR A 81 22.31 15.07 27.46
N GLY A 82 22.32 13.78 27.80
CA GLY A 82 22.49 13.30 29.18
C GLY A 82 21.28 13.54 30.08
N GLN A 83 20.12 13.90 29.50
CA GLN A 83 18.87 14.03 30.24
C GLN A 83 18.26 12.67 30.62
N ILE A 84 18.65 11.59 29.92
CA ILE A 84 18.27 10.20 30.21
C ILE A 84 19.55 9.38 30.42
N ASP A 85 19.72 8.77 31.60
CA ASP A 85 20.86 7.89 31.89
C ASP A 85 20.64 6.49 31.27
N VAL A 86 21.28 6.26 30.13
CA VAL A 86 21.19 5.01 29.35
C VAL A 86 22.19 3.93 29.80
N ARG A 87 23.04 4.20 30.80
CA ARG A 87 24.12 3.28 31.22
C ARG A 87 23.65 2.04 31.97
N GLY A 88 22.40 2.04 32.47
CA GLY A 88 21.78 0.92 33.19
C GLY A 88 20.68 0.18 32.43
N VAL A 89 20.37 0.57 31.19
CA VAL A 89 19.31 -0.08 30.39
C VAL A 89 19.90 -1.31 29.73
N ALA A 90 19.87 -2.45 30.43
CA ALA A 90 20.19 -3.73 29.82
C ALA A 90 19.21 -4.00 28.68
N ALA A 91 19.73 -4.23 27.48
CA ALA A 91 18.95 -4.72 26.36
C ALA A 91 18.26 -6.02 26.79
N ASP A 92 16.92 -6.01 26.81
CA ASP A 92 16.14 -7.22 27.03
C ASP A 92 16.54 -8.26 25.96
N PRO A 93 17.06 -9.44 26.36
CA PRO A 93 17.54 -10.46 25.43
C PRO A 93 16.41 -11.16 24.63
N SER A 94 15.14 -10.78 24.81
CA SER A 94 13.99 -11.39 24.11
C SER A 94 13.72 -10.87 22.70
N PHE A 95 14.39 -9.81 22.23
CA PHE A 95 14.22 -9.31 20.87
C PHE A 95 15.23 -9.95 19.90
N PRO A 96 14.79 -10.72 18.89
CA PRO A 96 15.69 -11.31 17.93
C PRO A 96 16.34 -10.19 17.10
N ALA A 97 17.67 -10.21 17.03
CA ALA A 97 18.46 -9.33 16.19
C ALA A 97 17.95 -9.43 14.73
N VAL A 98 17.43 -8.32 14.20
CA VAL A 98 17.04 -8.23 12.80
C VAL A 98 18.34 -8.32 11.98
N ALA A 99 18.53 -9.47 11.32
CA ALA A 99 19.64 -9.68 10.41
C ALA A 99 19.41 -8.85 9.14
N GLU A 100 20.22 -7.81 8.93
CA GLU A 100 20.36 -7.13 7.64
C GLU A 100 21.18 -8.02 6.68
N PRO A 101 20.69 -8.34 5.48
CA PRO A 101 21.50 -8.96 4.45
C PRO A 101 22.43 -7.93 3.78
N CYS A 102 23.72 -8.29 3.67
CA CYS A 102 24.76 -7.63 2.88
C CYS A 102 24.55 -7.91 1.38
#